data_AF-J7G1J9-F1
#
_entry.id   AF-J7G1J9-F1
#
_cell.length_a   1.000
_cell.length_b   1.000
_cell.length_c   1.000
_cell.angle_alpha   90.00
_cell.angle_beta   90.00
_cell.angle_gamma   90.00
#
_symmetry.space_group_name_H-M   'P 1'
#
loop_
_entity.id
_entity.type
_entity.pdbx_description
1 polymer ?
#
loop_
_entity_poly.entity_id
_entity_poly.type
_entity_poly.pdbx_seq_one_letter_code
_entity_poly.pdbx_strand_id
1 'polypeptide(L)' 'MIFLFFSLLMLFFKWSRFIFVLISLEFLMMSSFFVSFWVVLSYNCFFFMCHSVVSSIMGMVVMVGSVKFFGSDLSIF' A
#
# COMPACT_ATOMS: atom_id res chain seq x y z
N MET A 1 -6.24 -13.67 -6.05
CA MET A 1 -7.46 -13.62 -5.19
C MET A 1 -7.14 -13.76 -3.70
N ILE A 2 -6.49 -14.84 -3.25
CA ILE A 2 -6.15 -15.03 -1.82
C ILE A 2 -5.31 -13.87 -1.24
N PHE A 3 -4.33 -13.36 -2.00
CA PHE A 3 -3.54 -12.19 -1.58
C PHE A 3 -4.36 -10.91 -1.42
N LEU A 4 -5.36 -10.67 -2.28
CA LEU A 4 -6.29 -9.54 -2.15
C LEU A 4 -7.07 -9.64 -0.84
N PHE A 5 -7.63 -10.83 -0.57
CA PHE A 5 -8.42 -11.07 0.64
C PHE A 5 -7.57 -10.89 1.91
N PHE A 6 -6.35 -11.42 1.93
CA PHE A 6 -5.43 -11.26 3.05
C PHE A 6 -4.98 -9.80 3.24
N SER A 7 -4.73 -9.08 2.14
CA SER A 7 -4.37 -7.65 2.19
C SER A 7 -5.49 -6.80 2.79
N LEU A 8 -6.75 -7.08 2.41
CA LEU A 8 -7.92 -6.38 2.95
C LEU A 8 -8.12 -6.70 4.44
N LEU A 9 -7.95 -7.96 4.85
CA LEU A 9 -8.03 -8.36 6.26
C LEU A 9 -6.96 -7.67 7.12
N MET A 10 -5.72 -7.61 6.63
CA MET A 10 -4.62 -6.92 7.29
C MET A 10 -4.90 -5.41 7.40
N LEU A 11 -5.51 -4.84 6.37
CA LEU A 11 -5.97 -3.45 6.40
C LEU A 11 -6.96 -3.30 7.54
N PHE A 12 -8.11 -4.00 7.55
CA PHE A 12 -9.19 -3.80 8.55
C PHE A 12 -8.85 -4.19 10.01
N PHE A 13 -8.08 -5.23 10.27
CA PHE A 13 -7.85 -5.71 11.65
C PHE A 13 -6.64 -5.09 12.35
N LYS A 14 -5.68 -4.51 11.62
CA LYS A 14 -4.41 -4.00 12.17
C LYS A 14 -4.21 -2.50 11.96
N TRP A 15 -5.27 -1.70 12.12
CA TRP A 15 -5.26 -0.23 12.06
C TRP A 15 -4.52 0.47 13.20
N SER A 16 -3.80 -0.23 14.08
CA SER A 16 -3.10 0.44 15.19
C SER A 16 -1.82 1.16 14.74
N ARG A 17 -1.03 0.58 13.82
CA ARG A 17 0.19 1.23 13.33
C ARG A 17 0.12 1.54 11.85
N PHE A 18 0.55 2.74 11.48
CA PHE A 18 0.52 3.25 10.12
C PHE A 18 1.36 2.40 9.16
N ILE A 19 2.43 1.77 9.66
CA ILE A 19 3.28 0.85 8.90
C ILE A 19 2.47 -0.34 8.34
N PHE A 20 1.50 -0.88 9.08
CA PHE A 20 0.67 -1.99 8.59
C PHE A 20 -0.29 -1.56 7.47
N VAL A 21 -0.76 -0.31 7.51
CA VAL A 21 -1.57 0.27 6.43
C VAL A 21 -0.73 0.42 5.16
N LEU A 22 0.50 0.92 5.28
CA LEU A 22 1.43 1.02 4.15
C LEU A 22 1.76 -0.36 3.56
N ILE A 23 2.06 -1.36 4.40
CA ILE A 23 2.33 -2.73 3.94
C ILE A 23 1.13 -3.33 3.20
N SER A 24 -0.10 -3.13 3.71
CA SER A 24 -1.29 -3.71 3.10
C SER A 24 -1.63 -3.06 1.76
N LEU A 25 -1.38 -1.76 1.61
CA LEU A 25 -1.47 -1.06 0.32
C LEU A 25 -0.46 -1.60 -0.70
N GLU A 26 0.78 -1.88 -0.32
CA GLU A 26 1.77 -2.50 -1.22
C GLU A 26 1.33 -3.89 -1.70
N PHE A 27 0.81 -4.74 -0.81
CA PHE A 27 0.27 -6.05 -1.21
C PHE A 27 -0.96 -5.91 -2.12
N LEU A 28 -1.76 -4.87 -1.94
CA LEU A 28 -2.91 -4.57 -2.80
C LEU A 28 -2.45 -4.12 -4.20
N MET A 29 -1.39 -3.29 -4.30
CA MET A 29 -0.79 -2.90 -5.58
C MET A 29 -0.18 -4.11 -6.32
N MET A 30 0.48 -5.03 -5.61
CA MET A 30 1.03 -6.24 -6.24
C MET A 30 -0.05 -7.19 -6.75
N SER A 31 -1.15 -7.33 -6.01
CA SER A 31 -2.26 -8.19 -6.43
C SER A 31 -3.05 -7.62 -7.61
N SER A 32 -3.24 -6.30 -7.66
CA SER A 32 -3.84 -5.61 -8.82
C SER A 32 -2.93 -5.63 -10.04
N PHE A 33 -1.60 -5.57 -9.87
CA PHE A 33 -0.65 -5.82 -10.95
C PHE A 33 -0.80 -7.24 -11.51
N PHE A 34 -0.92 -8.24 -10.64
CA PHE A 34 -1.10 -9.63 -11.07
C PHE A 34 -2.41 -9.82 -11.85
N VAL A 35 -3.50 -9.15 -11.48
CA VAL A 35 -4.76 -9.21 -12.25
C VAL A 35 -4.62 -8.45 -13.58
N SER A 36 -4.00 -7.27 -13.55
CA SER A 36 -3.85 -6.41 -14.73
C SER A 36 -2.92 -7.01 -15.77
N PHE A 37 -1.89 -7.75 -15.36
CA PHE A 37 -1.00 -8.49 -16.27
C PHE A 37 -1.75 -9.53 -17.10
N TRP A 38 -2.80 -10.13 -16.54
CA TRP A 38 -3.62 -11.11 -17.24
C TRP A 38 -4.65 -10.47 -18.19
N VAL A 39 -5.01 -9.21 -17.97
CA VAL A 39 -6.11 -8.53 -18.69
C VAL A 39 -5.62 -7.47 -19.67
N VAL A 40 -4.45 -6.87 -19.45
CA VAL A 40 -4.05 -5.61 -20.08
C VAL A 40 -2.65 -5.69 -20.68
N LEU A 41 -2.53 -5.21 -21.92
CA LEU A 41 -1.29 -5.11 -22.69
C LEU A 41 -0.18 -4.29 -21.99
N SER A 42 1.06 -4.62 -22.38
CA SER A 42 2.36 -4.22 -21.84
C SER A 42 2.53 -2.77 -21.36
N TYR A 43 1.83 -1.81 -21.97
CA TYR A 43 1.99 -0.38 -21.68
C TYR A 43 1.43 0.01 -20.30
N ASN A 44 0.31 -0.58 -19.88
CA ASN A 44 -0.32 -0.25 -18.60
C ASN A 44 0.43 -0.86 -17.41
N CYS A 45 1.20 -1.94 -17.61
CA CYS A 45 2.06 -2.50 -16.57
C CYS A 45 3.19 -1.55 -16.17
N PHE A 46 3.79 -0.82 -17.12
CA PHE A 46 4.89 0.10 -16.81
C PHE A 46 4.40 1.31 -16.00
N PHE A 47 3.26 1.89 -16.41
CA PHE A 47 2.64 2.98 -15.65
C PHE A 47 2.27 2.54 -14.22
N PHE A 48 1.74 1.33 -14.06
CA PHE A 48 1.35 0.80 -12.75
C PHE A 48 2.56 0.61 -11.81
N MET A 49 3.69 0.15 -12.35
CA MET A 49 4.95 0.02 -11.61
C MET A 49 5.52 1.38 -11.20
N CYS A 50 5.48 2.39 -12.09
CA CYS A 50 5.90 3.74 -11.72
C CYS A 50 4.97 4.33 -10.64
N HIS A 51 3.67 4.14 -10.78
CA HIS A 51 2.69 4.60 -9.80
C HIS A 51 2.88 3.95 -8.43
N SER A 52 3.21 2.65 -8.35
CA SER A 52 3.45 1.97 -7.07
C SER A 52 4.65 2.54 -6.33
N VAL A 53 5.73 2.89 -7.04
CA VAL A 53 6.90 3.54 -6.44
C VAL A 53 6.55 4.95 -5.94
N VAL A 54 5.79 5.73 -6.71
CA VAL A 54 5.40 7.08 -6.27
C VAL A 54 4.51 7.02 -5.02
N SER A 55 3.53 6.10 -5.00
CA SER A 55 2.66 5.94 -3.84
C SER A 55 3.42 5.48 -2.58
N SER A 56 4.43 4.63 -2.72
CA SER A 56 5.21 4.13 -1.58
C SER A 56 6.09 5.22 -0.97
N ILE A 57 6.76 6.03 -1.81
CA ILE A 57 7.55 7.18 -1.36
C ILE A 57 6.65 8.18 -0.64
N MET A 58 5.49 8.50 -1.22
CA MET A 58 4.56 9.45 -0.62
C MET A 58 4.01 8.95 0.71
N GLY A 59 3.68 7.66 0.81
CA GLY A 59 3.24 7.03 2.06
C GLY A 59 4.30 7.07 3.17
N MET A 60 5.57 6.85 2.82
CA MET A 60 6.70 6.98 3.74
C MET A 60 6.90 8.42 4.22
N VAL A 61 6.79 9.41 3.32
CA VAL A 61 6.87 10.83 3.69
C VAL A 61 5.77 11.21 4.69
N VAL A 62 4.53 10.73 4.47
CA VAL A 62 3.42 10.95 5.40
C VAL A 62 3.71 10.32 6.77
N MET A 63 4.23 9.09 6.81
CA MET A 63 4.59 8.42 8.07
C MET A 63 5.70 9.16 8.84
N VAL A 64 6.75 9.61 8.14
CA VAL A 64 7.81 10.39 8.78
C VAL A 64 7.27 11.73 9.28
N GLY A 65 6.33 12.35 8.54
CA GLY A 65 5.62 13.54 8.98
C GLY A 65 4.84 13.31 10.27
N SER A 66 4.00 12.27 10.32
CA SER A 66 3.19 11.97 11.50
C SER A 66 4.03 11.65 12.72
N VAL A 67 5.11 10.88 12.58
CA VAL A 67 6.02 10.57 13.69
C VAL A 67 6.72 11.83 14.20
N LYS A 68 7.07 12.79 13.33
CA LYS A 68 7.67 14.06 13.75
C LYS A 68 6.72 14.94 14.56
N PHE A 69 5.42 14.95 14.24
CA PHE A 69 4.43 15.80 14.93
C PHE A 69 3.83 15.14 16.17
N PHE A 70 3.55 13.82 16.11
CA PHE A 70 2.82 13.09 17.16
C PHE A 70 3.72 12.16 17.98
N GLY A 71 5.00 12.01 17.63
CA GLY A 71 5.97 11.19 18.37
C GLY A 71 5.73 9.68 18.27
N SER A 72 4.70 9.22 17.54
CA SER A 72 4.37 7.81 17.39
C SER A 72 3.82 7.50 15.99
N ASP A 73 3.94 6.24 15.60
CA ASP A 73 3.44 5.66 14.34
C ASP A 73 2.01 5.12 14.45
N LEU A 74 1.28 5.52 15.50
CA LEU A 74 -0.11 5.10 15.73
C LEU A 74 -1.02 5.73 14.67
N SER A 75 -1.78 4.90 13.96
CA SER A 75 -2.69 5.36 12.88
C SER A 75 -4.06 5.80 13.37
N ILE A 76 -4.42 5.50 14.62
CA ILE A 76 -5.54 6.11 15.34
C ILE A 76 -5.08 6.45 16.76
N PHE A 77 -4.72 7.71 16.96
CA PHE A 77 -5.04 8.55 18.12
C PHE A 77 -4.95 10.01 17.68
#